data_AF-A0A4Y2DHV0-F1
#
_entry.id   AF-A0A4Y2DHV0-F1
#
_cell.length_a   1.000
_cell.length_b   1.000
_cell.length_c   1.000
_cell.angle_alpha   90.00
_cell.angle_beta   90.00
_cell.angle_gamma   90.00
#
_symmetry.space_group_name_H-M   'P 1'
#
loop_
_entity.id
_entity.type
_entity.pdbx_description
1 polymer ?
#
loop_
_entity_poly.entity_id
_entity_poly.type
_entity_poly.pdbx_seq_one_letter_code
_entity_poly.pdbx_strand_id
1 'polypeptide(L)'
;MFDSGMQERVQNSVIITDSSLGTVKKLIQFLYTVDFVQGDDLQELFDLYYAADKYEVMDLRTLCGHKIVSNATSDNTCEILQLFHRHNDKALKIEVMDFIRSHSDAVFQTEAWEMFEVSEPETAELIGVCLKKK
;
A
#
# COMPACT_ATOMS: atom_id res chain seq x y z
N MET A 1 -9.30 -2.39 21.56
CA MET A 1 -9.85 -1.02 21.64
C MET A 1 -11.14 -0.99 22.47
N PHE A 2 -12.20 -1.70 22.07
CA PHE A 2 -13.50 -1.64 22.77
C PHE A 2 -13.65 -2.64 23.93
N ASP A 3 -12.81 -3.67 23.97
CA ASP A 3 -12.80 -4.70 25.02
C ASP A 3 -11.79 -4.44 26.16
N SER A 4 -11.05 -3.33 26.11
CA SER A 4 -10.08 -2.94 27.14
C SER A 4 -10.65 -1.88 28.09
N GLY A 5 -10.08 -1.74 29.29
CA GLY A 5 -10.43 -0.67 30.24
C GLY A 5 -9.93 0.72 29.86
N MET A 6 -9.68 0.98 28.57
CA MET A 6 -9.12 2.24 28.06
C MET A 6 -10.22 3.30 27.85
N GLN A 7 -9.80 4.55 27.58
CA GLN A 7 -10.71 5.69 27.46
C GLN A 7 -11.76 5.49 26.37
N GLU A 8 -11.42 4.80 25.29
CA GLU A 8 -12.31 4.52 24.16
C GLU A 8 -13.54 3.73 24.59
N ARG A 9 -13.35 2.72 25.46
CA ARG A 9 -14.46 1.94 26.03
C ARG A 9 -15.28 2.77 27.01
N VAL A 10 -14.63 3.55 27.87
CA VAL A 10 -15.30 4.35 28.91
C VAL A 10 -16.15 5.46 28.30
N GLN A 11 -15.64 6.12 27.26
CA GLN A 11 -16.32 7.25 26.59
C GLN A 11 -17.22 6.80 25.44
N ASN A 12 -17.14 5.52 25.03
CA ASN A 12 -17.81 4.99 23.84
C ASN A 12 -17.54 5.85 22.59
N SER A 13 -16.30 6.31 22.45
CA SER A 13 -15.87 7.23 21.40
C SER A 13 -14.40 6.97 21.07
N VAL A 14 -14.03 7.11 19.80
CA VAL A 14 -12.64 6.98 19.33
C VAL A 14 -12.27 8.24 18.58
N ILE A 15 -11.14 8.83 18.96
CA ILE A 15 -10.58 9.99 18.28
C ILE A 15 -9.52 9.49 17.30
N ILE A 16 -9.73 9.77 16.01
CA ILE A 16 -8.80 9.41 14.93
C ILE A 16 -8.16 10.70 14.41
N THR A 17 -6.84 10.83 14.56
CA THR A 17 -6.08 12.04 14.17
C THR A 17 -5.13 11.82 13.01
N ASP A 18 -4.86 10.57 12.65
CA ASP A 18 -3.85 10.16 11.67
C ASP A 18 -4.45 9.64 10.37
N SER A 19 -5.72 9.89 10.11
CA SER A 19 -6.40 9.53 8.87
C SER A 19 -7.39 10.61 8.48
N SER A 20 -7.54 10.84 7.18
CA SER A 20 -8.49 11.83 6.69
C SER A 20 -9.93 11.38 6.95
N LEU A 21 -10.85 12.35 7.07
CA LEU A 21 -12.28 12.05 7.18
C LEU A 21 -12.80 11.23 5.98
N GLY A 22 -12.27 11.47 4.78
CA GLY A 22 -12.63 10.72 3.57
C GLY A 22 -12.23 9.25 3.68
N THR A 23 -11.00 8.99 4.11
CA THR A 23 -10.46 7.64 4.31
C THR A 23 -11.27 6.88 5.37
N VAL A 24 -11.53 7.50 6.52
CA VAL A 24 -12.30 6.87 7.60
C VAL A 24 -13.74 6.57 7.17
N LYS A 25 -14.37 7.47 6.42
CA LYS A 25 -15.72 7.23 5.86
C LYS A 25 -15.76 6.00 4.95
N LYS A 26 -14.79 5.87 4.03
CA LYS A 26 -14.70 4.70 3.13
C LYS A 26 -14.44 3.40 3.90
N LEU A 27 -13.57 3.44 4.91
CA LEU A 27 -13.32 2.30 5.80
C LEU A 27 -14.61 1.85 6.51
N ILE A 28 -15.33 2.78 7.13
CA ILE A 28 -16.60 2.47 7.82
C ILE A 28 -17.64 1.98 6.82
N GLN A 29 -17.74 2.60 5.64
CA GLN A 29 -18.67 2.15 4.61
C GLN A 29 -18.40 0.68 4.24
N PHE A 30 -17.15 0.32 3.94
CA PHE A 30 -16.78 -1.05 3.62
C PHE A 30 -17.16 -2.03 4.75
N LEU A 31 -16.94 -1.67 6.01
CA LEU A 31 -17.31 -2.52 7.16
C LEU A 31 -18.82 -2.82 7.24
N TYR A 32 -19.66 -1.89 6.79
CA TYR A 32 -21.12 -2.04 6.87
C TYR A 32 -21.76 -2.60 5.60
N THR A 33 -21.16 -2.38 4.42
CA THR A 33 -21.76 -2.76 3.14
C THR A 33 -21.01 -3.86 2.41
N VAL A 34 -19.76 -4.16 2.82
CA VAL A 34 -18.82 -5.01 2.09
C VAL A 34 -18.59 -4.50 0.65
N ASP A 35 -18.90 -3.21 0.42
CA ASP A 35 -18.78 -2.58 -0.90
C ASP A 35 -17.48 -1.78 -0.96
N PHE A 36 -16.71 -2.02 -2.02
CA PHE A 36 -15.46 -1.35 -2.27
C PHE A 36 -15.69 -0.16 -3.18
N VAL A 37 -16.03 0.98 -2.57
CA VAL A 37 -16.10 2.25 -3.27
C VAL A 37 -14.67 2.73 -3.52
N GLN A 38 -14.19 2.49 -4.73
CA GLN A 38 -12.87 2.91 -5.19
C GLN A 38 -12.72 4.42 -5.04
N GLY A 39 -11.52 4.86 -4.63
CA GLY A 39 -11.05 6.20 -4.96
C GLY A 39 -10.55 6.20 -6.40
N ASP A 40 -10.90 7.23 -7.17
CA ASP A 40 -10.36 7.42 -8.53
C ASP A 40 -8.88 7.86 -8.51
N ASP A 41 -8.39 8.25 -7.33
CA ASP A 41 -7.04 8.76 -7.09
C ASP A 41 -6.16 7.74 -6.36
N LEU A 42 -4.90 7.63 -6.79
CA LEU A 42 -3.93 6.69 -6.23
C LEU A 42 -3.58 7.03 -4.77
N GLN A 43 -3.54 8.32 -4.43
CA GLN A 43 -3.29 8.74 -3.05
C GLN A 43 -4.41 8.28 -2.11
N GLU A 44 -5.67 8.36 -2.54
CA GLU A 44 -6.79 7.87 -1.75
C GLU A 44 -6.71 6.35 -1.52
N LEU A 45 -6.21 5.59 -2.52
CA LEU A 45 -5.98 4.15 -2.37
C LEU A 45 -4.85 3.86 -1.38
N PHE A 46 -3.77 4.64 -1.37
CA PHE A 46 -2.69 4.52 -0.39
C PHE A 46 -3.19 4.79 1.03
N ASP A 47 -3.92 5.89 1.21
CA ASP A 47 -4.49 6.26 2.51
C ASP A 47 -5.45 5.18 3.02
N LEU A 48 -6.30 4.64 2.12
CA LEU A 48 -7.25 3.58 2.48
C LEU A 48 -6.56 2.25 2.76
N TYR A 49 -5.50 1.91 2.02
CA TYR A 49 -4.66 0.76 2.29
C TYR A 49 -4.01 0.86 3.69
N TYR A 50 -3.42 2.02 4.01
CA TYR A 50 -2.82 2.28 5.32
C TYR A 50 -3.85 2.16 6.44
N ALA A 51 -5.03 2.77 6.28
CA ALA A 51 -6.10 2.67 7.26
C ALA A 51 -6.59 1.22 7.43
N ALA A 52 -6.77 0.48 6.33
CA ALA A 52 -7.19 -0.91 6.37
C ALA A 52 -6.17 -1.81 7.08
N ASP A 53 -4.87 -1.59 6.86
CA ASP A 53 -3.79 -2.28 7.60
C ASP A 53 -3.80 -1.93 9.09
N LYS A 54 -3.88 -0.64 9.43
CA LYS A 54 -3.90 -0.16 10.81
C LYS A 54 -5.07 -0.71 11.64
N TYR A 55 -6.26 -0.77 11.04
CA TYR A 55 -7.48 -1.26 11.69
C TYR A 55 -7.74 -2.75 11.42
N GLU A 56 -6.77 -3.46 10.85
CA GLU A 56 -6.79 -4.91 10.60
C GLU A 56 -7.99 -5.39 9.75
N VAL A 57 -8.45 -4.56 8.81
CA VAL A 57 -9.51 -4.89 7.85
C VAL A 57 -8.87 -5.54 6.62
N MET A 58 -8.44 -6.79 6.76
CA MET A 58 -7.58 -7.48 5.80
C MET A 58 -8.17 -7.61 4.39
N ASP A 59 -9.47 -7.86 4.26
CA ASP A 59 -10.13 -7.95 2.96
C ASP A 59 -10.05 -6.62 2.18
N LEU A 60 -10.28 -5.50 2.87
CA LEU A 60 -10.15 -4.17 2.28
C LEU A 60 -8.70 -3.86 1.92
N ARG A 61 -7.75 -4.21 2.79
CA ARG A 61 -6.31 -4.05 2.56
C ARG A 61 -5.87 -4.77 1.29
N THR A 62 -6.30 -6.02 1.10
CA THR A 62 -6.01 -6.81 -0.11
C THR A 62 -6.66 -6.18 -1.35
N LEU A 63 -7.91 -5.73 -1.27
CA LEU A 63 -8.59 -5.07 -2.39
C LEU A 63 -7.90 -3.77 -2.83
N CYS A 64 -7.56 -2.90 -1.86
CA CYS A 64 -6.77 -1.69 -2.14
C CYS A 64 -5.43 -2.05 -2.76
N GLY A 65 -4.75 -3.04 -2.20
CA GLY A 65 -3.47 -3.54 -2.66
C GLY A 65 -3.46 -3.94 -4.13
N HIS A 66 -4.37 -4.82 -4.54
CA HIS A 66 -4.49 -5.21 -5.94
C HIS A 66 -4.84 -4.04 -6.86
N LYS A 67 -5.65 -3.07 -6.38
CA LYS A 67 -5.91 -1.86 -7.18
C LYS A 67 -4.70 -0.97 -7.33
N ILE A 68 -3.91 -0.80 -6.28
CA ILE A 68 -2.64 -0.09 -6.35
C ILE A 68 -1.72 -0.75 -7.38
N VAL A 69 -1.53 -2.08 -7.32
CA VAL A 69 -0.70 -2.82 -8.29
C VAL A 69 -1.24 -2.66 -9.71
N SER A 70 -2.57 -2.70 -9.90
CA SER A 70 -3.17 -2.53 -11.23
C SER A 70 -2.98 -1.13 -11.84
N ASN A 71 -2.69 -0.12 -11.02
CA ASN A 71 -2.39 1.24 -11.43
C ASN A 71 -0.87 1.52 -11.46
N ALA A 72 -0.03 0.48 -11.34
CA ALA A 72 1.40 0.61 -11.43
C ALA A 72 1.82 1.07 -12.84
N THR A 73 2.69 2.09 -12.86
CA THR A 73 3.38 2.63 -14.03
C THR A 73 4.87 2.62 -13.76
N SER A 74 5.70 2.73 -14.80
CA SER A 74 7.15 2.77 -14.61
C SER A 74 7.61 3.86 -13.63
N ASP A 75 6.88 4.99 -13.58
CA ASP A 75 7.21 6.15 -12.75
C ASP A 75 6.84 5.98 -11.26
N ASN A 76 5.74 5.27 -10.95
CA ASN A 76 5.24 5.15 -9.57
C ASN A 76 5.55 3.79 -8.92
N THR A 77 6.05 2.82 -9.69
CA THR A 77 6.24 1.44 -9.21
C THR A 77 7.22 1.34 -8.04
N CYS A 78 8.25 2.19 -8.00
CA CYS A 78 9.21 2.21 -6.90
C CYS A 78 8.56 2.64 -5.57
N GLU A 79 7.68 3.65 -5.62
CA GLU A 79 6.92 4.11 -4.45
C GLU A 79 5.95 3.01 -3.97
N ILE A 80 5.25 2.37 -4.91
CA ILE A 80 4.35 1.25 -4.60
C ILE A 80 5.12 0.09 -3.96
N LEU A 81 6.31 -0.23 -4.45
CA LEU A 81 7.17 -1.27 -3.87
C LEU A 81 7.58 -0.92 -2.43
N GLN A 82 7.98 0.33 -2.19
CA GLN A 82 8.34 0.82 -0.85
C GLN A 82 7.15 0.72 0.12
N LEU A 83 5.94 1.07 -0.34
CA LEU A 83 4.72 0.93 0.44
C LEU A 83 4.53 -0.52 0.93
N PHE A 84 4.52 -1.49 0.01
CA PHE A 84 4.32 -2.89 0.39
C PHE A 84 5.48 -3.47 1.19
N HIS A 85 6.70 -2.99 0.95
CA HIS A 85 7.84 -3.37 1.78
C HIS A 85 7.66 -2.90 3.23
N ARG A 86 7.29 -1.63 3.44
CA ARG A 86 7.06 -1.03 4.77
C ARG A 86 5.95 -1.72 5.54
N HIS A 87 4.87 -2.08 4.86
CA HIS A 87 3.74 -2.80 5.45
C HIS A 87 3.93 -4.33 5.49
N ASN A 88 5.14 -4.81 5.16
CA ASN A 88 5.49 -6.22 5.14
C ASN A 88 4.49 -7.09 4.35
N ASP A 89 3.91 -6.54 3.28
CA ASP A 89 2.99 -7.26 2.41
C ASP A 89 3.77 -8.07 1.38
N LYS A 90 4.07 -9.31 1.73
CA LYS A 90 4.88 -10.19 0.88
C LYS A 90 4.18 -10.55 -0.43
N ALA A 91 2.85 -10.68 -0.43
CA ALA A 91 2.10 -11.10 -1.61
C ALA A 91 2.11 -9.98 -2.65
N LEU A 92 1.72 -8.77 -2.24
CA LEU A 92 1.71 -7.61 -3.14
C LEU A 92 3.12 -7.19 -3.54
N LYS A 93 4.12 -7.35 -2.65
CA LYS A 93 5.52 -7.13 -3.00
C LYS A 93 5.97 -8.02 -4.16
N ILE A 94 5.55 -9.28 -4.19
CA ILE A 94 5.86 -10.19 -5.30
C ILE A 94 5.18 -9.72 -6.59
N GLU A 95 3.90 -9.33 -6.53
CA GLU A 95 3.17 -8.83 -7.70
C GLU A 95 3.82 -7.59 -8.32
N VAL A 96 4.27 -6.64 -7.49
CA VAL A 96 4.99 -5.44 -7.96
C VAL A 96 6.36 -5.79 -8.53
N MET A 97 7.09 -6.72 -7.92
CA MET A 97 8.36 -7.21 -8.46
C MET A 97 8.18 -7.89 -9.83
N ASP A 98 7.06 -8.59 -10.05
CA ASP A 98 6.73 -9.19 -11.34
C ASP A 98 6.39 -8.12 -12.39
N PHE A 99 5.75 -7.02 -11.99
CA PHE A 99 5.55 -5.85 -12.84
C PHE A 99 6.90 -5.22 -13.25
N ILE A 100 7.80 -4.97 -12.29
CA ILE A 100 9.15 -4.43 -12.55
C ILE A 100 9.92 -5.35 -13.49
N ARG A 101 9.84 -6.67 -13.29
CA ARG A 101 10.49 -7.65 -14.17
C ARG A 101 10.01 -7.54 -15.61
N SER A 102 8.70 -7.35 -15.80
CA SER A 102 8.08 -7.29 -17.12
C SER A 102 8.37 -5.97 -17.85
N HIS A 103 8.71 -4.91 -17.11
CA HIS A 103 8.95 -3.55 -17.63
C HIS A 103 10.34 -3.01 -17.26
N SER A 104 11.32 -3.89 -17.04
CA SER A 104 12.61 -3.52 -16.42
C SER A 104 13.32 -2.39 -17.14
N ASP A 105 13.31 -2.42 -18.48
CA ASP A 105 14.00 -1.43 -19.30
C ASP A 105 13.40 -0.02 -19.12
N ALA A 106 12.08 0.06 -18.93
CA ALA A 106 11.39 1.33 -18.71
C ALA A 106 11.55 1.81 -17.26
N VAL A 107 11.44 0.91 -16.27
CA VAL A 107 11.55 1.25 -14.85
C VAL A 107 12.96 1.74 -14.52
N PHE A 108 14.01 1.05 -14.99
CA PHE A 108 15.40 1.40 -14.68
C PHE A 108 15.89 2.70 -15.33
N GLN A 109 15.12 3.27 -16.25
CA GLN A 109 15.39 4.57 -16.86
C GLN A 109 14.68 5.73 -16.14
N THR A 110 13.84 5.43 -15.13
CA THR A 110 13.11 6.47 -14.40
C THR A 110 13.97 7.06 -13.28
N GLU A 111 13.79 8.36 -13.02
CA GLU A 111 14.35 9.04 -11.84
C GLU A 111 13.88 8.38 -10.53
N ALA A 112 12.66 7.82 -10.52
CA ALA A 112 12.12 7.07 -9.40
C ALA A 112 12.99 5.86 -9.02
N TRP A 113 13.55 5.15 -10.01
CA TRP A 113 14.48 4.05 -9.76
C TRP A 113 15.82 4.54 -9.21
N GLU A 114 16.38 5.62 -9.76
CA GLU A 114 17.63 6.20 -9.25
C GLU A 114 17.49 6.63 -7.77
N MET A 115 16.37 7.26 -7.41
CA MET A 115 16.06 7.60 -6.02
C MET A 115 15.84 6.35 -5.14
N PHE A 116 15.25 5.30 -5.69
CA PHE A 116 15.06 4.03 -5.00
C PHE A 116 16.40 3.35 -4.68
N GLU A 117 17.35 3.34 -5.61
CA GLU A 117 18.70 2.81 -5.40
C GLU A 117 19.44 3.52 -4.26
N VAL A 118 19.24 4.83 -4.12
CA VAL A 118 19.85 5.61 -3.03
C VAL A 118 19.17 5.37 -1.69
N SER A 119 17.84 5.24 -1.67
CA SER A 119 17.06 5.10 -0.44
C SER A 119 17.06 3.67 0.12
N GLU A 120 17.04 2.64 -0.74
CA GLU A 120 17.03 1.23 -0.37
C GLU A 120 18.04 0.41 -1.20
N PRO A 121 19.35 0.62 -1.01
CA PRO A 121 20.38 0.00 -1.85
C PRO A 121 20.38 -1.53 -1.81
N GLU A 122 20.16 -2.14 -0.63
CA GLU A 122 20.10 -3.60 -0.48
C GLU A 122 18.90 -4.21 -1.23
N THR A 123 17.73 -3.57 -1.16
CA THR A 123 16.53 -4.01 -1.88
C THR A 123 16.73 -3.87 -3.38
N ALA A 124 17.30 -2.75 -3.83
CA ALA A 124 17.56 -2.49 -5.24
C ALA A 124 18.59 -3.48 -5.83
N GLU A 125 19.66 -3.79 -5.09
CA GLU A 125 20.66 -4.78 -5.51
C GLU A 125 20.03 -6.18 -5.65
N LEU A 126 19.23 -6.61 -4.68
CA LEU A 126 18.52 -7.89 -4.74
C LEU A 126 17.60 -7.96 -5.96
N ILE A 127 16.89 -6.89 -6.27
CA ILE A 127 16.03 -6.80 -7.46
C ILE A 127 16.90 -6.87 -8.73
N GLY A 128 17.97 -6.09 -8.80
CA GLY A 128 18.92 -6.14 -9.92
C GLY A 128 19.49 -7.54 -10.16
N VAL A 129 19.89 -8.26 -9.11
CA VAL A 129 20.38 -9.65 -9.19
C VAL A 129 19.28 -10.63 -9.61
N CYS A 130 18.07 -10.47 -9.07
CA CYS A 130 16.93 -11.33 -9.43
C CYS A 130 16.47 -11.13 -10.89
N LEU A 131 16.64 -9.93 -11.43
CA LEU A 131 16.21 -9.56 -12.78
C LEU A 131 17.28 -9.79 -13.85
N LYS A 132 18.58 -9.77 -13.49
CA LYS A 132 19.70 -10.06 -14.39
C LYS A 132 19.97 -11.56 -14.62
N LYS A 133 19.22 -12.47 -13.97
CA LYS A 133 19.31 -13.92 -14.27
C LYS A 133 18.61 -14.25 -15.60
N LYS A 134 19.35 -14.09 -16.69
CA LYS A 134 19.10 -14.73 -17.98
C LYS A 134 20.29 -15.60 -18.37
#